data_AF-A0A0L0FIP7-F1
#
_entry.id   AF-A0A0L0FIP7-F1
#
_cell.length_a   1.000
_cell.length_b   1.000
_cell.length_c   1.000
_cell.angle_alpha   90.00
_cell.angle_beta   90.00
_cell.angle_gamma   90.00
#
_symmetry.space_group_name_H-M   'P 1'
#
loop_
_entity.id
_entity.type
_entity.pdbx_description
1 polymer ?
#
loop_
_entity_poly.entity_id
_entity_poly.type
_entity_poly.pdbx_seq_one_letter_code
_entity_poly.pdbx_strand_id
1 'polypeptide(L)'
;MFVAAVKQHTTAYKIGLQFGDQLLSVNDQDVANVYPEVLMQYLQDCSSVSLNLCEQPLSRVFILKRDTSRTPWGFAFKNRCVASFKPDTPAERAELPVGWGIVCLNGENVLMKPAKDVVKLISEGGYTGINNSCLLEMTMMPKEAMLEFKIMLTSLIEDTVNPHERVLLDANALTSTNRGLEHGTS
;
A
#
# COMPACT_ATOMS: atom_id res chain seq x y z
N MET A 1 13.92 4.36 2.62
CA MET A 1 13.74 2.94 2.19
C MET A 1 12.28 2.55 2.40
N PHE A 2 11.72 1.62 1.62
CA PHE A 2 10.30 1.21 1.74
C PHE A 2 10.15 -0.28 2.01
N VAL A 3 9.10 -0.65 2.74
CA VAL A 3 8.72 -2.04 2.99
C VAL A 3 8.09 -2.63 1.73
N ALA A 4 8.75 -3.64 1.18
CA ALA A 4 8.37 -4.28 -0.07
C ALA A 4 7.44 -5.50 0.10
N ALA A 5 7.52 -6.16 1.24
CA ALA A 5 6.71 -7.34 1.56
C ALA A 5 6.70 -7.57 3.07
N VAL A 6 5.60 -8.11 3.58
CA VAL A 6 5.47 -8.53 4.97
C VAL A 6 4.89 -9.94 5.00
N LYS A 7 5.65 -10.90 5.54
CA LYS A 7 5.23 -12.30 5.63
C LYS A 7 4.19 -12.45 6.73
N GLN A 8 3.06 -13.10 6.43
CA GLN A 8 2.01 -13.36 7.40
C GLN A 8 2.53 -14.14 8.62
N HIS A 9 1.90 -13.91 9.77
CA HIS A 9 2.21 -14.54 11.07
C HIS A 9 3.60 -14.25 11.66
N THR A 10 4.46 -13.50 10.97
CA THR A 10 5.71 -12.97 11.53
C THR A 10 5.44 -11.83 12.52
N THR A 11 6.44 -11.45 13.30
CA THR A 11 6.28 -10.30 14.20
C THR A 11 6.11 -9.00 13.43
N ALA A 12 6.74 -8.85 12.25
CA ALA A 12 6.53 -7.70 11.38
C ALA A 12 5.04 -7.54 11.03
N TYR A 13 4.36 -8.65 10.70
CA TYR A 13 2.91 -8.67 10.50
C TYR A 13 2.14 -8.33 11.79
N LYS A 14 2.53 -8.91 12.94
CA LYS A 14 1.84 -8.69 14.23
C LYS A 14 1.93 -7.25 14.74
N ILE A 15 3.04 -6.56 14.46
CA ILE A 15 3.20 -5.13 14.82
C ILE A 15 2.52 -4.19 13.82
N GLY A 16 1.90 -4.73 12.77
CA GLY A 16 1.15 -3.97 11.79
C GLY A 16 2.00 -3.31 10.71
N LEU A 17 3.22 -3.82 10.45
CA LEU A 17 4.00 -3.38 9.30
C LEU A 17 3.27 -3.73 8.01
N GLN A 18 3.21 -2.80 7.07
CA GLN A 18 2.51 -2.97 5.81
C GLN A 18 3.41 -2.67 4.62
N PHE A 19 3.01 -3.21 3.48
CA PHE A 19 3.58 -2.84 2.20
C PHE A 19 3.47 -1.33 1.98
N GLY A 20 4.56 -0.71 1.53
CA GLY A 20 4.61 0.72 1.23
C GLY A 20 4.92 1.61 2.43
N ASP A 21 5.03 1.07 3.65
CA ASP A 21 5.55 1.83 4.78
C ASP A 21 6.98 2.28 4.49
N GLN A 22 7.29 3.53 4.81
CA GLN A 22 8.64 4.06 4.69
C GLN A 22 9.40 3.81 5.99
N LEU A 23 10.55 3.15 5.88
CA LEU A 23 11.51 3.03 6.97
C LEU A 23 12.37 4.29 7.02
N LEU A 24 12.33 4.98 8.17
CA LEU A 24 13.07 6.20 8.47
C LEU A 24 14.35 5.90 9.24
N SER A 25 14.26 5.06 10.27
CA SER A 25 15.43 4.62 11.04
C SER A 25 15.26 3.23 11.64
N VAL A 26 16.38 2.55 11.89
CA VAL A 26 16.46 1.27 12.62
C VAL A 26 17.39 1.45 13.80
N ASN A 27 16.96 1.09 15.01
CA ASN A 27 17.74 1.25 16.25
C ASN A 27 18.34 2.66 16.36
N ASP A 28 17.51 3.67 16.11
CA ASP A 28 17.85 5.10 16.12
C ASP A 28 18.89 5.55 15.06
N GLN A 29 19.22 4.69 14.08
CA GLN A 29 20.08 5.04 12.95
C GLN A 29 19.28 5.27 11.66
N ASP A 30 19.49 6.43 11.04
CA ASP A 30 18.85 6.83 9.78
C ASP A 30 19.24 5.88 8.63
N VAL A 31 18.25 5.49 7.81
CA VAL A 31 18.44 4.60 6.65
C VAL A 31 18.43 5.32 5.29
N ALA A 32 18.38 6.66 5.25
CA ALA A 32 18.23 7.45 4.02
C ALA A 32 19.30 7.20 2.96
N ASN A 33 20.49 6.73 3.36
CA ASN A 33 21.60 6.42 2.46
C ASN A 33 22.17 5.01 2.66
N VAL A 34 21.41 4.13 3.31
CA VAL A 34 21.84 2.76 3.57
C VAL A 34 21.32 1.87 2.45
N TYR A 35 22.21 1.08 1.84
CA TYR A 35 21.82 0.08 0.85
C TYR A 35 20.99 -1.03 1.50
N PRO A 36 19.92 -1.54 0.86
CA PRO A 36 19.06 -2.58 1.42
C PRO A 36 19.83 -3.81 1.91
N GLU A 37 20.86 -4.23 1.19
CA GLU A 37 21.66 -5.42 1.50
C GLU A 37 22.42 -5.24 2.83
N VAL A 38 22.97 -4.05 3.05
CA VAL A 38 23.69 -3.69 4.28
C VAL A 38 22.72 -3.68 5.46
N LEU A 39 21.54 -3.08 5.27
CA LEU A 39 20.53 -3.05 6.32
C LEU A 39 20.03 -4.45 6.67
N MET A 40 19.79 -5.30 5.67
CA MET A 40 19.34 -6.68 5.89
C MET A 40 20.37 -7.51 6.64
N GLN A 41 21.66 -7.33 6.35
CA GLN A 41 22.72 -7.97 7.12
C GLN A 41 22.75 -7.47 8.56
N TYR A 42 22.66 -6.16 8.77
CA TYR A 42 22.58 -5.58 10.12
C TYR A 42 21.39 -6.12 10.93
N LEU A 43 20.21 -6.26 10.30
CA LEU A 43 19.00 -6.79 10.93
C LEU A 43 19.14 -8.26 11.34
N GLN A 44 19.94 -9.07 10.63
CA GLN A 44 20.19 -10.47 10.98
C GLN A 44 21.03 -10.63 12.25
N ASP A 45 21.91 -9.66 12.52
CA ASP A 45 22.80 -9.67 13.69
C ASP A 45 22.15 -9.05 14.94
N CYS A 46 20.98 -8.44 14.80
CA CYS A 46 20.27 -7.79 15.89
C CYS A 46 19.37 -8.77 16.67
N SER A 47 19.52 -8.82 17.99
CA SER A 47 18.63 -9.57 18.89
C SER A 47 17.31 -8.85 19.19
N SER A 48 17.28 -7.53 19.02
CA SER A 48 16.08 -6.69 19.13
C SER A 48 16.18 -5.56 18.09
N VAL A 49 15.04 -5.17 17.54
CA VAL A 49 14.96 -4.15 16.49
C VAL A 49 13.86 -3.14 16.84
N SER A 50 14.24 -1.87 16.89
CA SER A 50 13.34 -0.71 16.94
C SER A 50 13.25 -0.07 15.55
N LEU A 51 12.05 0.22 15.08
CA LEU A 51 11.79 0.80 13.76
C LEU A 51 11.04 2.12 13.92
N ASN A 52 11.54 3.19 13.29
CA ASN A 52 10.75 4.40 13.05
C ASN A 52 10.24 4.36 11.61
N LEU A 53 8.92 4.47 11.46
CA LEU A 53 8.21 4.27 10.21
C LEU A 53 7.34 5.48 9.90
N CYS A 54 7.18 5.78 8.62
CA CYS A 54 6.07 6.59 8.13
C CYS A 54 5.10 5.65 7.40
N GLU A 55 3.85 5.61 7.83
CA GLU A 55 2.83 4.73 7.24
C GLU A 55 2.48 5.21 5.83
N GLN A 56 2.74 4.36 4.83
CA GLN A 56 2.42 4.54 3.41
C GLN A 56 2.48 5.99 2.85
N PRO A 57 3.59 6.74 2.97
CA PRO A 57 3.62 8.18 2.69
C PRO A 57 3.39 8.54 1.21
N LEU A 58 3.58 7.59 0.30
CA LEU A 58 3.34 7.76 -1.12
C LEU A 58 1.91 7.40 -1.55
N SER A 59 1.12 6.81 -0.64
CA SER A 59 -0.26 6.39 -0.89
C SER A 59 -1.26 7.34 -0.24
N ARG A 60 -2.47 7.40 -0.81
CA ARG A 60 -3.63 8.05 -0.20
C ARG A 60 -4.85 7.18 -0.42
N VAL A 61 -5.74 7.17 0.58
CA VAL A 61 -7.02 6.48 0.50
C VAL A 61 -8.09 7.44 -0.01
N PHE A 62 -8.79 7.04 -1.05
CA PHE A 62 -9.93 7.74 -1.64
C PHE A 62 -11.18 6.90 -1.47
N ILE A 63 -12.24 7.50 -0.91
CA ILE A 63 -13.52 6.82 -0.69
C ILE A 63 -14.55 7.41 -1.63
N LEU A 64 -15.00 6.61 -2.59
CA LEU A 64 -16.08 6.99 -3.49
C LEU A 64 -17.41 6.49 -2.93
N LYS A 65 -18.39 7.39 -2.92
CA LYS A 65 -19.77 7.09 -2.50
C LYS A 65 -20.74 7.33 -3.64
N ARG A 66 -21.57 6.32 -3.91
CA ARG A 66 -22.74 6.41 -4.80
C ARG A 66 -23.99 5.90 -4.10
N ASP A 67 -25.13 6.49 -4.46
CA ASP A 67 -26.41 6.16 -3.82
C ASP A 67 -26.98 4.82 -4.31
N THR A 68 -26.65 4.42 -5.54
CA THR A 68 -27.12 3.17 -6.13
C THR A 68 -26.02 2.49 -6.96
N SER A 69 -26.04 1.17 -7.04
CA SER A 69 -25.10 0.38 -7.86
C SER A 69 -25.22 0.64 -9.37
N ARG A 70 -26.32 1.25 -9.82
CA ARG A 70 -26.53 1.65 -11.23
C ARG A 70 -25.77 2.91 -11.61
N THR A 71 -25.44 3.76 -10.64
CA THR A 71 -24.72 5.02 -10.89
C THR A 71 -23.25 4.71 -11.17
N PRO A 72 -22.67 5.15 -12.30
CA PRO A 72 -21.25 4.91 -12.57
C PRO A 72 -20.38 5.71 -11.60
N TRP A 73 -19.19 5.18 -11.29
CA TRP A 73 -18.21 5.88 -10.44
C TRP A 73 -17.70 7.19 -11.05
N GLY A 74 -17.73 7.29 -12.39
CA GLY A 74 -17.50 8.56 -13.10
C GLY A 74 -16.07 8.86 -13.50
N PHE A 75 -15.18 7.88 -13.48
CA PHE A 75 -13.80 8.03 -13.96
C PHE A 75 -13.45 7.03 -15.07
N ALA A 76 -12.50 7.42 -15.92
CA ALA A 76 -11.87 6.55 -16.89
C ALA A 76 -10.62 5.91 -16.27
N PHE A 77 -10.48 4.59 -16.40
CA PHE A 77 -9.31 3.86 -15.93
C PHE A 77 -8.53 3.32 -17.13
N LYS A 78 -7.29 3.77 -17.31
CA LYS A 78 -6.43 3.38 -18.44
C LYS A 78 -5.00 3.23 -17.96
N ASN A 79 -4.31 2.19 -18.45
CA ASN A 79 -2.92 1.90 -18.08
C ASN A 79 -2.71 1.88 -16.56
N ARG A 80 -3.69 1.30 -15.86
CA ARG A 80 -3.73 1.20 -14.39
C ARG A 80 -3.85 2.52 -13.62
N CYS A 81 -4.12 3.62 -14.30
CA CYS A 81 -4.24 4.94 -13.71
C CYS A 81 -5.62 5.55 -14.01
N VAL A 82 -6.05 6.48 -13.16
CA VAL A 82 -7.16 7.37 -13.48
C VAL A 82 -6.74 8.27 -14.63
N ALA A 83 -7.47 8.21 -15.75
CA ALA A 83 -7.16 8.98 -16.96
C ALA A 83 -7.95 10.30 -17.03
N SER A 84 -9.17 10.29 -16.51
CA SER A 84 -10.07 11.45 -16.42
C SER A 84 -11.25 11.11 -15.51
N PHE A 85 -12.02 12.13 -15.12
CA PHE A 85 -13.31 11.97 -14.46
C PHE A 85 -14.33 12.96 -15.03
N LYS A 86 -15.62 12.71 -14.77
CA LYS A 86 -16.72 13.55 -15.22
C LYS A 86 -17.24 14.42 -14.07
N PRO A 87 -17.74 15.63 -14.38
CA PRO A 87 -18.45 16.45 -13.39
C PRO A 87 -19.66 15.75 -12.78
N ASP A 88 -19.99 16.14 -11.55
CA ASP A 88 -21.11 15.67 -10.73
C ASP A 88 -21.09 14.16 -10.41
N THR A 89 -19.91 13.54 -10.47
CA THR A 89 -19.75 12.11 -10.21
C THR A 89 -19.08 11.78 -8.87
N PRO A 90 -19.22 10.54 -8.35
CA PRO A 90 -18.49 10.12 -7.16
C PRO A 90 -16.98 10.36 -7.23
N ALA A 91 -16.37 10.16 -8.41
CA ALA A 91 -14.95 10.38 -8.63
C ALA A 91 -14.54 11.85 -8.49
N GLU A 92 -15.36 12.80 -8.98
CA GLU A 92 -15.07 14.22 -8.81
C GLU A 92 -15.24 14.64 -7.34
N ARG A 93 -16.31 14.20 -6.67
CA ARG A 93 -16.54 14.51 -5.25
C ARG A 93 -15.45 13.96 -4.32
N ALA A 94 -14.83 12.85 -4.71
CA ALA A 94 -13.68 12.27 -4.02
C ALA A 94 -12.35 12.89 -4.46
N GLU A 95 -12.37 13.85 -5.38
CA GLU A 95 -11.19 14.55 -5.91
C GLU A 95 -10.12 13.60 -6.44
N LEU A 96 -10.53 12.59 -7.22
CA LEU A 96 -9.59 11.59 -7.71
C LEU A 96 -8.49 12.23 -8.57
N PRO A 97 -7.21 12.05 -8.20
CA PRO A 97 -6.12 12.63 -8.96
C PRO A 97 -5.90 11.88 -10.28
N VAL A 98 -5.96 12.62 -11.39
CA VAL A 98 -5.60 12.10 -12.72
C VAL A 98 -4.12 11.73 -12.73
N GLY A 99 -3.80 10.61 -13.38
CA GLY A 99 -2.46 10.07 -13.46
C GLY A 99 -2.05 9.21 -12.27
N TRP A 100 -2.87 9.10 -11.21
CA TRP A 100 -2.56 8.20 -10.10
C TRP A 100 -3.04 6.78 -10.37
N GLY A 101 -2.25 5.83 -9.88
CA GLY A 101 -2.48 4.40 -10.00
C GLY A 101 -3.16 3.81 -8.77
N ILE A 102 -3.99 2.79 -8.97
CA ILE A 102 -4.70 2.09 -7.90
C ILE A 102 -3.86 0.90 -7.41
N VAL A 103 -3.56 0.86 -6.11
CA VAL A 103 -2.79 -0.22 -5.47
C VAL A 103 -3.64 -1.17 -4.65
N CYS A 104 -4.68 -0.66 -3.99
CA CYS A 104 -5.64 -1.50 -3.26
C CYS A 104 -7.07 -1.07 -3.58
N LEU A 105 -7.99 -2.04 -3.59
CA LEU A 105 -9.42 -1.83 -3.71
C LEU A 105 -10.11 -2.54 -2.55
N ASN A 106 -10.86 -1.82 -1.72
CA ASN A 106 -11.58 -2.37 -0.57
C ASN A 106 -10.70 -3.25 0.34
N GLY A 107 -9.47 -2.81 0.60
CA GLY A 107 -8.48 -3.56 1.38
C GLY A 107 -7.75 -4.69 0.63
N GLU A 108 -8.14 -5.03 -0.60
CA GLU A 108 -7.43 -6.03 -1.40
C GLU A 108 -6.32 -5.38 -2.23
N ASN A 109 -5.07 -5.86 -2.10
CA ASN A 109 -3.98 -5.44 -2.97
C ASN A 109 -4.25 -5.92 -4.41
N VAL A 110 -4.28 -4.98 -5.34
CA VAL A 110 -4.54 -5.25 -6.76
C VAL A 110 -3.34 -4.99 -7.64
N LEU A 111 -2.20 -4.52 -7.11
CA LEU A 111 -1.04 -4.07 -7.87
C LEU A 111 -0.51 -5.12 -8.87
N MET A 112 -0.54 -6.41 -8.48
CA MET A 112 -0.13 -7.54 -9.34
C MET A 112 -1.26 -8.20 -10.13
N LYS A 113 -2.53 -7.81 -9.93
CA LYS A 113 -3.67 -8.37 -10.69
C LYS A 113 -3.71 -7.87 -12.13
N PRO A 114 -4.19 -8.69 -13.10
CA PRO A 114 -4.47 -8.24 -14.45
C PRO A 114 -5.41 -7.03 -14.48
N ALA A 115 -5.17 -6.06 -15.37
CA ALA A 115 -5.97 -4.83 -15.44
C ALA A 115 -7.48 -5.08 -15.65
N LYS A 116 -7.84 -6.14 -16.39
CA LYS A 116 -9.24 -6.57 -16.57
C LYS A 116 -9.92 -6.94 -15.25
N ASP A 117 -9.19 -7.57 -14.34
CA ASP A 117 -9.73 -8.02 -13.05
C ASP A 117 -9.89 -6.82 -12.12
N VAL A 118 -8.98 -5.85 -12.20
CA VAL A 118 -9.11 -4.56 -11.49
C VAL A 118 -10.36 -3.81 -11.95
N VAL A 119 -10.59 -3.73 -13.27
CA VAL A 119 -11.81 -3.08 -13.82
C VAL A 119 -13.07 -3.78 -13.33
N LYS A 120 -13.05 -5.12 -13.27
CA LYS A 120 -14.15 -5.91 -12.71
C LYS A 120 -14.37 -5.57 -11.23
N LEU A 121 -13.31 -5.56 -10.42
CA LEU A 121 -13.37 -5.20 -8.98
C LEU A 121 -13.86 -3.76 -8.75
N ILE A 122 -13.49 -2.80 -9.59
CA ILE A 122 -14.02 -1.43 -9.52
C ILE A 122 -15.52 -1.42 -9.83
N SER A 123 -15.95 -2.15 -10.85
CA SER A 123 -17.34 -2.16 -11.32
C SER A 123 -18.28 -2.85 -10.32
N GLU A 124 -17.83 -3.98 -9.77
CA GLU A 124 -18.53 -4.77 -8.77
C GLU A 124 -18.37 -4.19 -7.36
N GLY A 125 -17.32 -3.39 -7.16
CA GLY A 125 -17.02 -2.74 -5.89
C GLY A 125 -18.17 -1.83 -5.43
N GLY A 126 -18.33 -1.74 -4.12
CA GLY A 126 -19.50 -1.16 -3.49
C GLY A 126 -19.95 -1.99 -2.30
N TYR A 127 -19.31 -1.82 -1.14
CA TYR A 127 -19.91 -2.36 0.10
C TYR A 127 -21.30 -1.73 0.27
N THR A 128 -22.33 -2.58 0.37
CA THR A 128 -23.68 -2.16 0.75
C THR A 128 -23.72 -1.98 2.26
N GLY A 129 -23.47 -0.76 2.73
CA GLY A 129 -23.72 -0.41 4.13
C GLY A 129 -25.22 -0.41 4.44
N ILE A 130 -25.55 -0.31 5.73
CA ILE A 130 -26.91 0.01 6.19
C ILE A 130 -27.31 1.33 5.49
N ASN A 131 -28.44 1.33 4.76
CA ASN A 131 -28.95 2.38 3.85
C ASN A 131 -28.63 2.25 2.34
N ASN A 132 -28.19 1.09 1.85
CA ASN A 132 -28.05 0.82 0.41
C ASN A 132 -27.02 1.69 -0.34
N SER A 133 -26.21 2.48 0.37
CA SER A 133 -25.12 3.26 -0.23
C SER A 133 -23.96 2.34 -0.59
N CYS A 134 -23.43 2.47 -1.81
CA CYS A 134 -22.28 1.71 -2.28
C CYS A 134 -20.99 2.52 -2.04
N LEU A 135 -20.06 1.92 -1.29
CA LEU A 135 -18.74 2.50 -1.03
C LEU A 135 -17.63 1.75 -1.76
N LEU A 136 -16.75 2.49 -2.40
CA LEU A 136 -15.52 1.98 -2.99
C LEU A 136 -14.34 2.70 -2.34
N GLU A 137 -13.54 1.95 -1.58
CA GLU A 137 -12.29 2.42 -1.01
C GLU A 137 -11.15 2.08 -1.95
N MET A 138 -10.34 3.08 -2.32
CA MET A 138 -9.20 2.92 -3.21
C MET A 138 -7.97 3.49 -2.54
N THR A 139 -6.97 2.67 -2.28
CA THR A 139 -5.63 3.17 -1.98
C THR A 139 -4.94 3.43 -3.31
N MET A 140 -4.46 4.65 -3.51
CA MET A 140 -3.85 5.11 -4.74
C MET A 140 -2.52 5.79 -4.47
N MET A 141 -1.65 5.84 -5.48
CA MET A 141 -0.36 6.53 -5.42
C MET A 141 0.00 7.12 -6.79
N PRO A 142 0.90 8.12 -6.87
CA PRO A 142 1.42 8.61 -8.14
C PRO A 142 1.92 7.47 -9.02
N LYS A 143 1.75 7.58 -10.34
CA LYS A 143 2.07 6.51 -11.30
C LYS A 143 3.52 6.03 -11.19
N GLU A 144 4.44 6.96 -10.99
CA GLU A 144 5.88 6.70 -10.88
C GLU A 144 6.15 5.80 -9.67
N ALA A 145 5.63 6.17 -8.49
CA ALA A 145 5.73 5.36 -7.28
C ALA A 145 5.07 3.98 -7.45
N MET A 146 3.87 3.93 -8.03
CA MET A 146 3.18 2.65 -8.30
C MET A 146 4.04 1.73 -9.19
N LEU A 147 4.69 2.29 -10.22
CA LEU A 147 5.51 1.51 -11.15
C LEU A 147 6.77 0.97 -10.48
N GLU A 148 7.44 1.79 -9.67
CA GLU A 148 8.60 1.36 -8.87
C GLU A 148 8.22 0.19 -7.93
N PHE A 149 7.12 0.34 -7.20
CA PHE A 149 6.59 -0.71 -6.34
C PHE A 149 6.22 -1.98 -7.12
N LYS A 150 5.66 -1.84 -8.33
CA LYS A 150 5.34 -2.99 -9.18
C LYS A 150 6.59 -3.72 -9.64
N ILE A 151 7.64 -3.00 -10.08
CA ILE A 151 8.92 -3.58 -10.48
C ILE A 151 9.53 -4.37 -9.31
N MET A 152 9.53 -3.77 -8.12
CA MET A 152 10.02 -4.40 -6.90
C MET A 152 9.24 -5.68 -6.54
N LEU A 153 7.91 -5.69 -6.67
CA LEU A 153 7.11 -6.89 -6.42
C LEU A 153 7.33 -7.97 -7.49
N THR A 154 7.51 -7.57 -8.75
CA THR A 154 7.82 -8.52 -9.83
C THR A 154 9.15 -9.21 -9.58
N SER A 155 10.20 -8.47 -9.19
CA SER A 155 11.49 -9.10 -8.86
C SER A 155 11.36 -10.06 -7.68
N LEU A 156 10.65 -9.67 -6.61
CA LEU A 156 10.40 -10.55 -5.47
C LEU A 156 9.68 -11.85 -5.87
N ILE A 157 8.70 -11.78 -6.77
CA ILE A 157 7.98 -12.98 -7.25
C ILE A 157 8.90 -13.86 -8.10
N GLU A 158 9.66 -13.27 -9.02
CA GLU A 158 10.63 -14.00 -9.85
C GLU A 158 11.70 -14.70 -8.98
N ASP A 159 12.14 -14.04 -7.92
CA ASP A 159 13.09 -14.58 -6.95
C ASP A 159 12.48 -15.73 -6.11
N THR A 160 11.17 -15.69 -5.80
CA THR A 160 10.50 -16.82 -5.10
C THR A 160 10.40 -18.10 -5.94
N VAL A 161 10.56 -18.02 -7.27
CA VAL A 161 10.63 -19.20 -8.15
C VAL A 161 12.03 -19.83 -8.13
N ASN A 162 13.04 -19.15 -7.56
CA ASN A 162 14.41 -19.65 -7.39
C ASN A 162 14.75 -19.86 -5.89
N PRO A 163 14.41 -21.01 -5.29
CA PRO A 163 14.37 -21.21 -3.83
C PRO A 163 15.73 -21.23 -3.12
N HIS A 164 16.84 -20.99 -3.83
CA HIS A 164 18.18 -21.14 -3.28
C HIS A 164 18.80 -19.84 -2.72
N GLU A 165 18.18 -18.67 -2.91
CA GLU A 165 18.72 -17.41 -2.36
C GLU A 165 17.69 -16.58 -1.58
N ARG A 166 17.59 -16.93 -0.29
CA ARG A 166 17.49 -16.00 0.85
C ARG A 166 16.13 -15.35 1.18
N VAL A 167 16.20 -14.49 2.18
CA VAL A 167 15.55 -14.61 3.49
C VAL A 167 14.45 -13.56 3.61
N LEU A 168 13.21 -14.04 3.73
CA LEU A 168 12.06 -13.26 4.20
C LEU A 168 12.39 -12.66 5.57
N LEU A 169 11.98 -11.42 5.86
CA LEU A 169 12.08 -10.84 7.21
C LEU A 169 11.35 -11.75 8.22
N ASP A 170 12.07 -12.70 8.82
CA ASP A 170 11.57 -13.58 9.87
C ASP A 170 11.85 -12.90 11.21
N ALA A 171 10.92 -12.02 11.56
CA ALA A 171 11.11 -11.01 12.60
C ALA A 171 10.94 -11.57 14.01
N ASN A 172 11.65 -12.62 14.44
CA ASN A 172 11.54 -13.11 15.82
C ASN A 172 12.06 -12.14 16.91
N ALA A 173 12.40 -10.90 16.56
CA ALA A 173 13.07 -9.92 17.42
C ALA A 173 12.39 -8.52 17.52
N LEU A 174 11.22 -8.29 16.92
CA LEU A 174 10.57 -6.97 17.01
C LEU A 174 9.83 -6.80 18.34
N THR A 175 10.34 -5.92 19.22
CA THR A 175 9.67 -5.51 20.46
C THR A 175 9.31 -4.03 20.42
N SER A 176 8.01 -3.76 20.56
CA SER A 176 7.33 -2.46 20.79
C SER A 176 7.51 -1.35 19.74
N THR A 177 6.39 -0.95 19.13
CA THR A 177 6.26 0.28 18.33
C THR A 177 5.68 1.39 19.23
N ASN A 178 6.41 2.48 19.43
CA ASN A 178 5.82 3.72 19.95
C ASN A 178 5.14 4.44 18.79
N ARG A 179 3.82 4.33 18.69
CA ARG A 179 3.03 5.22 17.83
C ARG A 179 2.99 6.60 18.48
N GLY A 180 3.77 7.53 17.94
CA GLY A 180 3.68 8.94 18.30
C GLY A 180 2.32 9.51 17.90
N LEU A 181 1.37 9.50 18.81
CA LEU A 181 0.17 10.34 18.74
C LEU A 181 0.58 11.76 19.11
N GLU A 182 0.80 12.63 18.12
CA GLU A 182 0.83 14.06 18.37
C GLU A 182 -0.59 14.55 18.68
N HIS A 183 -0.97 14.49 19.96
CA HIS A 183 -2.09 15.28 20.46
C HIS A 183 -1.61 16.72 20.65
N GLY A 184 -1.91 17.56 19.65
CA GLY A 184 -1.87 19.00 19.80
C GLY A 184 -2.80 19.42 20.94
N THR A 185 -2.22 19.95 22.01
CA THR A 185 -2.92 20.77 22.99
C THR A 185 -2.41 22.20 22.84
N SER A 186 -3.34 23.09 22.52
CA SER A 186 -3.24 24.53 22.73
C SER A 186 -4.62 25.03 23.11
#